data_AF-A0A6A5JY76-F1
#
_entry.id   AF-A0A6A5JY76-F1
#
_cell.length_a   1.000
_cell.length_b   1.000
_cell.length_c   1.000
_cell.angle_alpha   90.00
_cell.angle_beta   90.00
_cell.angle_gamma   90.00
#
_symmetry.space_group_name_H-M   'P 1'
#
loop_
_entity.id
_entity.type
_entity.pdbx_description
1 polymer ?
#
loop_
_entity_poly.entity_id
_entity_poly.type
_entity_poly.pdbx_seq_one_letter_code
_entity_poly.pdbx_strand_id
1 'polypeptide(L)'
;EAISEQRDNGWFGGYSQITFCNRFFNNVKSLDEATKFAKRTDERKENLENWNNRARCFFHEITHLAYFMNTPSLSPYVEDLLINYGAKSNRVEEVAYGPYNVKVLRNYRGDAWYTGQNADTYAWYAMAMYAQKEIGHYPTKPEAKSMKPNKAPRRADGTPLNNVPSANDQDDLEGQEIDYEPAEDFTHPGCGDKMSIAGTDLPVLKVNCIDDASAIASTVFSSDNNCIYDTFCRGATNNRNSLHWMANVFGNLTGVEPGGNWRIRRRSDRFLGKRDVGPEQLTNWQFKLDWTPVTDPFDSSECYLDCPTAFEVLAQTPQCSQRGDGKGMMSISGQIDVGCGTFGYTVTGIAIS
;
A
#
# COMPACT_ATOMS: atom_id res chain seq x y z
N GLU A 1 5.85 14.65 1.86
CA GLU A 1 5.86 13.24 2.29
C GLU A 1 4.59 12.59 1.76
N ALA A 2 4.19 11.42 2.20
CA ALA A 2 3.07 10.69 1.63
C ALA A 2 1.85 10.76 2.55
N ILE A 3 0.74 10.21 2.09
CA ILE A 3 -0.47 9.95 2.89
C ILE A 3 -0.98 8.57 2.51
N SER A 4 -1.38 7.78 3.50
CA SER A 4 -2.14 6.56 3.30
C SER A 4 -3.65 6.82 3.43
N GLU A 5 -4.43 6.19 2.56
CA GLU A 5 -5.89 6.16 2.68
C GLU A 5 -6.34 4.69 2.74
N GLN A 6 -7.08 4.34 3.79
CA GLN A 6 -7.84 3.10 3.85
C GLN A 6 -9.31 3.44 3.62
N ARG A 7 -9.82 3.17 2.40
CA ARG A 7 -11.23 3.40 2.08
C ARG A 7 -12.05 2.14 2.37
N ASP A 8 -12.73 2.14 3.50
CA ASP A 8 -13.76 1.15 3.83
C ASP A 8 -15.11 1.53 3.16
N ASN A 9 -15.12 1.72 1.85
CA ASN A 9 -16.36 2.03 1.12
C ASN A 9 -17.02 0.76 0.60
N GLY A 10 -17.78 0.11 1.48
CA GLY A 10 -18.85 -0.82 1.11
C GLY A 10 -18.40 -2.16 0.54
N TRP A 11 -19.41 -2.94 0.11
CA TRP A 11 -19.42 -4.34 -0.36
C TRP A 11 -18.35 -4.76 -1.40
N PHE A 12 -17.48 -3.84 -1.86
CA PHE A 12 -16.54 -4.05 -2.96
C PHE A 12 -15.09 -4.37 -2.54
N GLY A 13 -14.79 -4.47 -1.23
CA GLY A 13 -13.42 -4.71 -0.75
C GLY A 13 -12.56 -3.47 -0.94
N GLY A 14 -12.29 -2.76 0.16
CA GLY A 14 -11.47 -1.55 0.13
C GLY A 14 -10.05 -1.83 -0.36
N TYR A 15 -9.54 -0.98 -1.26
CA TYR A 15 -8.11 -0.96 -1.59
C TYR A 15 -7.37 -0.06 -0.60
N SER A 16 -6.18 -0.49 -0.21
CA SER A 16 -5.23 0.33 0.55
C SER A 16 -4.35 1.09 -0.43
N GLN A 17 -4.30 2.42 -0.31
CA GLN A 17 -3.48 3.26 -1.19
C GLN A 17 -2.50 4.10 -0.37
N ILE A 18 -1.25 4.16 -0.82
CA ILE A 18 -0.27 5.14 -0.37
C ILE A 18 -0.08 6.14 -1.52
N THR A 19 -0.25 7.42 -1.24
CA THR A 19 -0.03 8.51 -2.19
C THR A 19 1.23 9.28 -1.80
N PHE A 20 2.25 9.25 -2.66
CA PHE A 20 3.46 10.04 -2.45
C PHE A 20 3.32 11.42 -3.07
N CYS A 21 3.56 12.47 -2.28
CA CYS A 21 3.48 13.83 -2.76
C CYS A 21 4.83 14.35 -3.26
N ASN A 22 4.83 15.50 -3.95
CA ASN A 22 5.97 15.98 -4.72
C ASN A 22 7.23 16.14 -3.86
N ARG A 23 7.05 16.57 -2.60
CA ARG A 23 8.13 16.71 -1.61
C ARG A 23 8.88 15.39 -1.36
N PHE A 24 8.21 14.25 -1.44
CA PHE A 24 8.86 12.93 -1.28
C PHE A 24 9.94 12.72 -2.36
N PHE A 25 9.66 13.11 -3.59
CA PHE A 25 10.58 12.92 -4.72
C PHE A 25 11.65 14.01 -4.83
N ASN A 26 11.35 15.23 -4.38
CA ASN A 26 12.24 16.38 -4.62
C ASN A 26 13.01 16.86 -3.38
N ASN A 27 12.50 16.62 -2.18
CA ASN A 27 13.05 17.22 -0.96
C ASN A 27 13.43 16.19 0.10
N VAL A 28 12.92 14.95 0.00
CA VAL A 28 13.33 13.86 0.89
C VAL A 28 14.49 13.10 0.25
N LYS A 29 15.58 12.96 1.01
CA LYS A 29 16.80 12.24 0.61
C LYS A 29 16.51 10.75 0.41
N SER A 30 17.21 10.10 -0.52
CA SER A 30 17.30 8.64 -0.54
C SER A 30 17.99 8.11 0.73
N LEU A 31 17.84 6.81 1.02
CA LEU A 31 18.50 6.19 2.17
C LEU A 31 20.03 6.35 2.11
N ASP A 32 20.63 6.18 0.93
CA ASP A 32 22.07 6.32 0.73
C ASP A 32 22.55 7.76 0.95
N GLU A 33 21.80 8.75 0.46
CA GLU A 33 22.12 10.17 0.64
C GLU A 33 22.03 10.58 2.12
N ALA A 34 20.96 10.16 2.81
CA ALA A 34 20.79 10.42 4.23
C ALA A 34 21.89 9.76 5.07
N THR A 35 22.25 8.51 4.77
CA THR A 35 23.34 7.78 5.44
C THR A 35 24.68 8.50 5.27
N LYS A 36 25.01 8.90 4.04
CA LYS A 36 26.22 9.68 3.76
C LYS A 36 26.20 11.02 4.48
N PHE A 37 25.05 11.69 4.55
CA PHE A 37 24.89 12.98 5.20
C PHE A 37 25.06 12.89 6.72
N ALA A 38 24.40 11.91 7.37
CA ALA A 38 24.48 11.70 8.80
C ALA A 38 25.89 11.32 9.25
N LYS A 39 26.58 10.45 8.51
CA LYS A 39 27.95 9.99 8.84
C LYS A 39 29.06 11.00 8.56
N ARG A 40 28.75 12.24 8.13
CA ARG A 40 29.78 13.27 7.85
C ARG A 40 30.49 13.76 9.11
N THR A 41 29.80 13.82 10.24
CA THR A 41 30.36 14.28 11.51
C THR A 41 29.82 13.43 12.66
N ASP A 42 30.56 13.38 13.76
CA ASP A 42 30.12 12.67 14.96
C ASP A 42 28.84 13.28 15.54
N GLU A 43 28.69 14.60 15.49
CA GLU A 43 27.46 15.24 15.94
C GLU A 43 26.24 14.83 15.11
N ARG A 44 26.40 14.77 13.79
CA ARG A 44 25.28 14.48 12.89
C ARG A 44 24.80 13.04 13.02
N LYS A 45 25.72 12.09 13.15
CA LYS A 45 25.39 10.67 13.22
C LYS A 45 24.61 10.33 14.51
N GLU A 46 24.83 11.09 15.59
CA GLU A 46 24.07 10.94 16.85
C GLU A 46 22.64 11.46 16.78
N ASN A 47 22.34 12.45 15.92
CA ASN A 47 20.99 12.98 15.78
C ASN A 47 20.20 12.21 14.72
N LEU A 48 19.20 11.46 15.19
CA LEU A 48 18.36 10.61 14.36
C LEU A 48 17.60 11.38 13.26
N GLU A 49 17.33 12.68 13.43
CA GLU A 49 16.71 13.51 12.40
C GLU A 49 17.55 13.62 11.11
N ASN A 50 18.88 13.58 11.23
CA ASN A 50 19.79 13.61 10.08
C ASN A 50 19.71 12.33 9.23
N TRP A 51 19.03 11.29 9.73
CA TRP A 51 18.78 10.04 9.03
C TRP A 51 17.43 10.03 8.30
N ASN A 52 16.67 11.13 8.30
CA ASN A 52 15.39 11.22 7.60
C ASN A 52 15.55 10.97 6.09
N ASN A 53 14.75 10.05 5.54
CA ASN A 53 14.85 9.60 4.16
C ASN A 53 13.55 9.00 3.63
N ARG A 54 13.51 8.69 2.32
CA ARG A 54 12.35 8.13 1.61
C ARG A 54 11.92 6.77 2.13
N ALA A 55 12.85 5.89 2.52
CA ALA A 55 12.50 4.57 3.05
C ALA A 55 11.80 4.68 4.41
N ARG A 56 12.25 5.60 5.29
CA ARG A 56 11.56 5.94 6.54
C ARG A 56 10.14 6.44 6.27
N CYS A 57 9.98 7.34 5.29
CA CYS A 57 8.66 7.83 4.89
C CYS A 57 7.75 6.73 4.38
N PHE A 58 8.25 5.87 3.50
CA PHE A 58 7.46 4.74 3.00
C PHE A 58 7.06 3.78 4.12
N PHE A 59 7.99 3.49 5.04
CA PHE A 59 7.72 2.59 6.15
C PHE A 59 6.75 3.19 7.18
N HIS A 60 6.74 4.52 7.34
CA HIS A 60 5.68 5.21 8.06
C HIS A 60 4.31 4.93 7.41
N GLU A 61 4.14 5.22 6.13
CA GLU A 61 2.84 5.06 5.46
C GLU A 61 2.34 3.61 5.43
N ILE A 62 3.24 2.64 5.21
CA ILE A 62 2.84 1.24 5.11
C ILE A 62 2.32 0.70 6.45
N THR A 63 2.73 1.30 7.58
CA THR A 63 2.23 0.88 8.91
C THR A 63 0.77 1.27 9.14
N HIS A 64 0.22 2.24 8.42
CA HIS A 64 -1.22 2.50 8.47
C HIS A 64 -2.06 1.42 7.78
N LEU A 65 -1.46 0.60 6.92
CA LEU A 65 -2.21 -0.41 6.18
C LEU A 65 -2.55 -1.58 7.10
N ALA A 66 -3.84 -1.80 7.36
CA ALA A 66 -4.31 -2.83 8.28
C ALA A 66 -3.79 -4.24 7.93
N TYR A 67 -3.65 -4.57 6.64
CA TYR A 67 -3.11 -5.86 6.21
C TYR A 67 -1.63 -6.02 6.59
N PHE A 68 -0.85 -4.94 6.53
CA PHE A 68 0.58 -4.95 6.80
C PHE A 68 0.85 -5.15 8.29
N MET A 69 0.05 -4.49 9.13
CA MET A 69 0.13 -4.64 10.58
C MET A 69 -0.63 -5.85 11.11
N ASN A 70 -1.50 -6.47 10.30
CA ASN A 70 -2.43 -7.53 10.70
C ASN A 70 -3.44 -7.08 11.77
N THR A 71 -3.98 -5.88 11.57
CA THR A 71 -4.97 -5.24 12.42
C THR A 71 -6.41 -5.64 12.02
N PRO A 72 -7.36 -5.79 12.96
CA PRO A 72 -7.20 -5.71 14.42
C PRO A 72 -6.84 -7.06 15.07
N SER A 73 -6.50 -8.07 14.27
CA SER A 73 -6.35 -9.45 14.73
C SER A 73 -5.18 -9.64 15.71
N LEU A 74 -4.00 -9.09 15.39
CA LEU A 74 -2.81 -9.20 16.22
C LEU A 74 -2.35 -7.88 16.83
N SER A 75 -2.72 -6.76 16.21
CA SER A 75 -2.32 -5.41 16.64
C SER A 75 -3.50 -4.44 16.58
N PRO A 76 -3.48 -3.36 17.39
CA PRO A 76 -4.41 -2.26 17.22
C PRO A 76 -4.18 -1.53 15.87
N TYR A 77 -5.09 -0.63 15.51
CA TYR A 77 -4.88 0.27 14.38
C TYR A 77 -3.71 1.20 14.66
N VAL A 78 -2.88 1.39 13.64
CA VAL A 78 -1.74 2.30 13.68
C VAL A 78 -2.16 3.59 12.99
N GLU A 79 -2.06 4.69 13.72
CA GLU A 79 -2.56 6.01 13.37
C GLU A 79 -1.45 7.03 13.59
N ASP A 80 -1.71 8.28 13.21
CA ASP A 80 -0.89 9.41 13.62
C ASP A 80 -1.45 9.97 14.92
N LEU A 81 -0.67 9.89 16.00
CA LEU A 81 -1.15 10.29 17.32
C LEU A 81 -0.85 11.76 17.62
N LEU A 82 -1.82 12.48 18.16
CA LEU A 82 -1.64 13.79 18.77
C LEU A 82 -1.18 13.63 20.23
N ILE A 83 -0.13 14.37 20.57
CA ILE A 83 0.37 14.53 21.94
C ILE A 83 0.23 15.98 22.38
N ASN A 84 0.01 16.18 23.67
CA ASN A 84 0.05 17.50 24.28
C ASN A 84 1.04 17.48 25.42
N TYR A 85 2.04 18.35 25.39
CA TYR A 85 3.13 18.38 26.37
C TYR A 85 3.58 19.83 26.60
N GLY A 86 4.51 20.03 27.53
CA GLY A 86 5.00 21.35 27.95
C GLY A 86 4.35 21.88 29.22
N ALA A 87 4.88 22.98 29.74
CA ALA A 87 4.41 23.62 30.96
C ALA A 87 2.97 24.14 30.82
N LYS A 88 2.24 24.29 31.93
CA LYS A 88 0.84 24.77 31.91
C LYS A 88 0.63 26.07 31.12
N SER A 89 1.58 26.99 31.17
CA SER A 89 1.54 28.28 30.47
C SER A 89 1.92 28.20 28.99
N ASN A 90 2.53 27.10 28.54
CA ASN A 90 3.11 26.97 27.20
C ASN A 90 2.89 25.56 26.63
N ARG A 91 1.66 25.05 26.75
CA ARG A 91 1.32 23.73 26.23
C ARG A 91 1.24 23.78 24.71
N VAL A 92 1.91 22.83 24.07
CA VAL A 92 1.79 22.59 22.63
C VAL A 92 1.00 21.31 22.40
N GLU A 93 0.22 21.28 21.33
CA GLU A 93 -0.43 20.09 20.83
C GLU A 93 0.12 19.81 19.44
N GLU A 94 0.79 18.67 19.31
CA GLU A 94 1.57 18.31 18.13
C GLU A 94 1.27 16.87 17.74
N VAL A 95 1.42 16.57 16.45
CA VAL A 95 1.45 15.18 16.00
C VAL A 95 2.77 14.55 16.50
N ALA A 96 2.74 13.28 16.88
CA ALA A 96 3.88 12.51 17.35
C ALA A 96 4.85 12.14 16.22
N TYR A 97 5.19 13.12 15.39
CA TYR A 97 6.12 13.05 14.28
C TYR A 97 7.53 13.46 14.68
N GLY A 98 8.49 12.73 14.17
CA GLY A 98 9.90 12.93 14.43
C GLY A 98 10.39 12.17 15.67
N PRO A 99 11.71 11.96 15.74
CA PRO A 99 12.30 11.13 16.77
C PRO A 99 12.17 11.76 18.17
N TYR A 100 12.05 13.08 18.27
CA TYR A 100 11.78 13.76 19.54
C TYR A 100 10.37 13.49 20.05
N ASN A 101 9.33 13.80 19.27
CA ASN A 101 7.94 13.62 19.70
C ASN A 101 7.58 12.15 19.94
N VAL A 102 8.17 11.21 19.18
CA VAL A 102 8.04 9.77 19.47
C VAL A 102 8.65 9.39 20.82
N LYS A 103 9.79 9.98 21.20
CA LYS A 103 10.40 9.76 22.53
C LYS A 103 9.58 10.42 23.64
N VAL A 104 8.95 11.57 23.39
CA VAL A 104 7.97 12.17 24.32
C VAL A 104 6.79 11.22 24.50
N LEU A 105 6.19 10.73 23.41
CA LEU A 105 5.07 9.78 23.43
C LEU A 105 5.39 8.52 24.25
N ARG A 106 6.59 7.97 24.10
CA ARG A 106 7.08 6.81 24.88
C ARG A 106 7.01 7.05 26.39
N ASN A 107 7.26 8.28 26.84
CA ASN A 107 7.30 8.60 28.27
C ASN A 107 5.89 8.71 28.90
N TYR A 108 4.81 8.63 28.12
CA TYR A 108 3.45 8.63 28.67
C TYR A 108 3.12 7.37 29.47
N ARG A 109 3.44 6.19 28.91
CA ARG A 109 3.11 4.89 29.52
C ARG A 109 4.18 3.85 29.21
N GLY A 110 4.61 3.12 30.25
CA GLY A 110 5.72 2.16 30.16
C GLY A 110 5.42 0.86 29.40
N ASP A 111 4.15 0.55 29.15
CA ASP A 111 3.72 -0.67 28.45
C ASP A 111 3.68 -0.54 26.91
N ALA A 112 4.16 0.59 26.39
CA ALA A 112 4.25 0.88 24.96
C ALA A 112 2.92 0.88 24.18
N TRP A 113 1.76 0.95 24.85
CA TRP A 113 0.46 0.89 24.16
C TRP A 113 0.23 2.00 23.15
N TYR A 114 0.52 3.25 23.52
CA TYR A 114 0.36 4.38 22.60
C TYR A 114 1.44 4.38 21.51
N THR A 115 2.69 4.08 21.87
CA THR A 115 3.77 3.95 20.90
C THR A 115 3.52 2.83 19.88
N GLY A 116 2.85 1.74 20.28
CA GLY A 116 2.46 0.65 19.38
C GLY A 116 1.32 1.02 18.41
N GLN A 117 0.69 2.16 18.60
CA GLN A 117 -0.40 2.70 17.76
C GLN A 117 0.02 3.92 16.94
N ASN A 118 1.29 4.35 17.02
CA ASN A 118 1.78 5.52 16.28
C ASN A 118 2.68 5.09 15.13
N ALA A 119 2.34 5.47 13.88
CA ALA A 119 3.09 5.08 12.69
C ALA A 119 4.57 5.49 12.77
N ASP A 120 4.83 6.71 13.20
CA ASP A 120 6.20 7.24 13.24
C ASP A 120 7.06 6.58 14.33
N THR A 121 6.45 5.92 15.33
CA THR A 121 7.21 5.10 16.29
C THR A 121 7.88 3.91 15.59
N TYR A 122 7.15 3.19 14.74
CA TYR A 122 7.72 2.10 13.95
C TYR A 122 8.80 2.62 13.01
N ALA A 123 8.52 3.73 12.31
CA ALA A 123 9.44 4.33 11.36
C ALA A 123 10.77 4.75 12.00
N TRP A 124 10.72 5.45 13.14
CA TRP A 124 11.92 5.90 13.83
C TRP A 124 12.65 4.80 14.56
N TYR A 125 11.95 3.78 15.09
CA TYR A 125 12.62 2.62 15.66
C TYR A 125 13.41 1.86 14.58
N ALA A 126 12.81 1.59 13.42
CA ALA A 126 13.49 0.95 12.29
C ALA A 126 14.71 1.76 11.84
N MET A 127 14.58 3.09 11.75
CA MET A 127 15.72 3.95 11.40
C MET A 127 16.81 3.99 12.47
N ALA A 128 16.46 3.96 13.75
CA ALA A 128 17.44 3.91 14.83
C ALA A 128 18.25 2.62 14.79
N MET A 129 17.59 1.48 14.53
CA MET A 129 18.27 0.19 14.38
C MET A 129 19.17 0.16 13.14
N TYR A 130 18.74 0.76 12.03
CA TYR A 130 19.58 0.91 10.84
C TYR A 130 20.80 1.80 11.13
N ALA A 131 20.60 2.97 11.74
CA ALA A 131 21.67 3.88 12.12
C ALA A 131 22.66 3.20 13.08
N GLN A 132 22.16 2.45 14.07
CA GLN A 132 23.00 1.68 15.00
C GLN A 132 23.92 0.70 14.29
N LYS A 133 23.40 -0.03 13.30
CA LYS A 133 24.21 -0.91 12.46
C LYS A 133 25.28 -0.13 11.69
N GLU A 134 24.94 1.05 11.18
CA GLU A 134 25.83 1.88 10.38
C GLU A 134 26.95 2.59 11.16
N ILE A 135 26.75 2.86 12.46
CA ILE A 135 27.70 3.63 13.28
C ILE A 135 28.29 2.85 14.46
N GLY A 136 27.77 1.67 14.77
CA GLY A 136 28.27 0.78 15.82
C GLY A 136 27.60 0.93 17.19
N HIS A 137 26.72 1.93 17.37
CA HIS A 137 26.00 2.20 18.62
C HIS A 137 24.70 2.95 18.35
N TYR A 138 23.78 2.95 19.33
CA TYR A 138 22.45 3.55 19.16
C TYR A 138 22.51 5.09 19.16
N PRO A 139 21.92 5.78 18.16
CA PRO A 139 21.88 7.25 18.13
C PRO A 139 20.95 7.80 19.21
N THR A 140 21.52 8.56 20.14
CA THR A 140 20.81 9.00 21.36
C THR A 140 19.98 10.26 21.15
N LYS A 141 20.35 11.13 20.20
CA LYS A 141 19.69 12.41 19.95
C LYS A 141 18.56 12.28 18.92
N PRO A 142 17.52 13.14 19.01
CA PRO A 142 17.26 14.10 20.09
C PRO A 142 16.81 13.39 21.38
N GLU A 143 17.05 13.98 22.55
CA GLU A 143 16.67 13.40 23.85
C GLU A 143 15.39 14.06 24.38
N ALA A 144 14.37 13.25 24.71
CA ALA A 144 13.17 13.76 25.37
C ALA A 144 13.32 13.87 26.91
N LYS A 145 14.37 13.26 27.49
CA LYS A 145 14.58 13.16 28.95
C LYS A 145 13.28 12.74 29.68
N SER A 146 12.78 13.57 30.59
CA SER A 146 11.54 13.35 31.36
C SER A 146 10.30 14.00 30.73
N MET A 147 10.41 14.62 29.54
CA MET A 147 9.26 15.20 28.86
C MET A 147 8.26 14.09 28.50
N LYS A 148 7.01 14.27 28.89
CA LYS A 148 5.91 13.33 28.62
C LYS A 148 4.63 14.09 28.28
N PRO A 149 3.68 13.47 27.57
CA PRO A 149 2.35 14.04 27.38
C PRO A 149 1.65 14.33 28.72
N ASN A 150 0.98 15.48 28.79
CA ASN A 150 0.18 15.96 29.91
C ASN A 150 -1.21 15.31 29.98
N LYS A 151 -1.61 14.60 28.93
CA LYS A 151 -2.89 13.89 28.80
C LYS A 151 -2.72 12.71 27.86
N ALA A 152 -3.69 11.80 27.89
CA ALA A 152 -3.75 10.67 26.97
C ALA A 152 -3.59 11.13 25.52
N PRO A 153 -2.65 10.53 24.76
CA PRO A 153 -2.55 10.74 23.32
C PRO A 153 -3.88 10.41 22.62
N ARG A 154 -4.15 11.13 21.54
CA ARG A 154 -5.39 11.05 20.76
C ARG A 154 -5.08 10.75 19.30
N ARG A 155 -6.09 10.42 18.51
CA ARG A 155 -5.95 10.31 17.05
C ARG A 155 -5.72 11.69 16.43
N ALA A 156 -5.24 11.71 15.18
CA ALA A 156 -5.02 12.94 14.41
C ALA A 156 -6.27 13.83 14.28
N ASP A 157 -7.47 13.26 14.29
CA ASP A 157 -8.74 13.98 14.26
C ASP A 157 -9.18 14.53 15.64
N GLY A 158 -8.36 14.31 16.68
CA GLY A 158 -8.63 14.73 18.05
C GLY A 158 -9.48 13.76 18.87
N THR A 159 -9.97 12.66 18.28
CA THR A 159 -10.78 11.67 18.99
C THR A 159 -9.92 10.76 19.88
N PRO A 160 -10.46 10.25 21.01
CA PRO A 160 -9.72 9.33 21.87
C PRO A 160 -9.48 7.97 21.20
N LEU A 161 -8.40 7.29 21.58
CA LEU A 161 -8.18 5.90 21.20
C LEU A 161 -9.15 4.98 21.97
N ASN A 162 -9.82 4.06 21.27
CA ASN A 162 -10.72 3.09 21.88
C ASN A 162 -9.95 2.11 22.78
N ASN A 163 -10.62 1.60 23.83
CA ASN A 163 -10.14 0.47 24.65
C ASN A 163 -8.75 0.66 25.26
N VAL A 164 -8.47 1.84 25.83
CA VAL A 164 -7.25 2.02 26.63
C VAL A 164 -7.30 1.02 27.80
N PRO A 165 -6.35 0.07 27.91
CA PRO A 165 -6.26 -0.81 29.08
C PRO A 165 -6.20 0.07 30.32
N SER A 166 -6.99 -0.24 31.34
CA SER A 166 -7.02 0.51 32.60
C SER A 166 -5.60 0.60 33.14
N ALA A 167 -4.97 1.75 32.93
CA ALA A 167 -3.66 2.04 33.44
C ALA A 167 -3.86 2.59 34.84
N ASN A 168 -3.03 2.16 35.79
CA ASN A 168 -2.88 2.91 37.02
C ASN A 168 -2.37 4.30 36.63
N ASP A 169 -3.23 5.31 36.73
CA ASP A 169 -2.91 6.71 36.46
C ASP A 169 -1.76 7.13 37.39
N GLN A 170 -0.52 7.00 36.90
CA GLN A 170 0.67 7.40 37.63
C GLN A 170 0.90 8.89 37.41
N ASP A 171 0.77 9.61 38.53
CA ASP A 171 1.05 11.02 38.79
C ASP A 171 1.55 11.88 37.62
N ASP A 172 0.85 13.00 37.46
CA ASP A 172 1.15 14.20 36.67
C ASP A 172 2.46 14.89 37.12
N LEU A 173 3.59 14.17 37.09
CA LEU A 173 4.90 14.77 37.21
C LEU A 173 5.15 15.62 35.97
N GLU A 174 5.14 16.94 36.16
CA GLU A 174 5.43 17.93 35.13
C GLU A 174 6.83 17.67 34.54
N GLY A 175 6.90 17.44 33.23
CA GLY A 175 8.17 17.37 32.52
C GLY A 175 8.83 18.75 32.50
N GLN A 176 10.12 18.81 32.81
CA GLN A 176 10.91 20.03 32.68
C GLN A 176 10.94 20.44 31.21
N GLU A 177 10.62 21.71 30.91
CA GLU A 177 10.66 22.26 29.56
C GLU A 177 12.08 22.18 29.00
N ILE A 178 12.22 21.59 27.82
CA ILE A 178 13.47 21.56 27.06
C ILE A 178 13.16 22.29 25.76
N ASP A 179 13.90 23.36 25.49
CA ASP A 179 13.90 24.00 24.17
C ASP A 179 14.45 22.98 23.17
N TYR A 180 13.53 22.38 22.42
CA TYR A 180 13.86 21.49 21.32
C TYR A 180 13.81 22.28 20.03
N GLU A 181 14.97 22.46 19.41
CA GLU A 181 15.08 22.95 18.04
C GLU A 181 15.32 21.76 17.11
N PRO A 182 14.39 21.48 16.16
CA PRO A 182 14.60 20.47 15.13
C PRO A 182 15.85 20.76 14.29
N ALA A 183 16.50 19.73 13.76
CA ALA A 183 17.61 19.90 12.83
C ALA A 183 17.20 20.74 11.61
N GLU A 184 18.15 21.54 11.09
CA GLU A 184 17.99 22.22 9.81
C GLU A 184 17.62 21.19 8.74
N ASP A 185 16.53 21.41 8.02
CA ASP A 185 15.91 20.50 7.04
C ASP A 185 15.15 19.29 7.59
N PHE A 186 14.85 19.22 8.90
CA PHE A 186 13.93 18.19 9.39
C PHE A 186 12.51 18.46 8.88
N THR A 187 11.85 17.41 8.39
CA THR A 187 10.54 17.51 7.75
C THR A 187 9.59 16.51 8.36
N HIS A 188 8.41 17.00 8.75
CA HIS A 188 7.31 16.16 9.22
C HIS A 188 6.55 15.55 8.05
N PRO A 189 6.12 14.28 8.15
CA PRO A 189 5.20 13.65 7.21
C PRO A 189 3.95 14.51 6.94
N GLY A 190 3.43 14.44 5.72
CA GLY A 190 2.36 15.30 5.22
C GLY A 190 2.52 15.72 3.76
N CYS A 191 1.38 16.11 3.17
CA CYS A 191 1.30 16.62 1.80
C CYS A 191 0.70 18.02 1.80
N GLY A 192 1.53 19.05 2.06
CA GLY A 192 1.09 20.45 1.91
C GLY A 192 0.73 20.82 0.47
N ASP A 193 1.19 20.03 -0.50
CA ASP A 193 0.92 20.12 -1.92
C ASP A 193 -0.23 19.21 -2.39
N LYS A 194 -0.90 18.49 -1.48
CA LYS A 194 -2.20 17.89 -1.78
C LYS A 194 -3.18 19.04 -1.95
N MET A 195 -3.26 19.58 -3.16
CA MET A 195 -4.47 20.26 -3.57
C MET A 195 -5.59 19.27 -3.29
N SER A 196 -6.54 19.66 -2.44
CA SER A 196 -7.82 18.97 -2.38
C SER A 196 -8.31 18.99 -3.83
N ILE A 197 -8.14 17.89 -4.56
CA ILE A 197 -8.77 17.74 -5.86
C ILE A 197 -10.24 17.49 -5.54
N ALA A 198 -10.91 18.55 -5.07
CA ALA A 198 -12.34 18.62 -4.99
C ALA A 198 -12.81 18.59 -6.44
N GLY A 199 -13.14 17.39 -6.93
CA GLY A 199 -13.84 17.23 -8.20
C GLY A 199 -13.06 16.61 -9.37
N THR A 200 -12.01 15.81 -9.16
CA THR A 200 -11.80 14.72 -10.13
C THR A 200 -12.74 13.61 -9.74
N ASP A 201 -13.89 13.54 -10.41
CA ASP A 201 -14.70 12.34 -10.47
C ASP A 201 -13.76 11.20 -10.90
N LEU A 202 -13.24 10.43 -9.93
CA LEU A 202 -12.53 9.20 -10.24
C LEU A 202 -13.49 8.38 -11.09
N PRO A 203 -13.08 7.92 -12.29
CA PRO A 203 -13.97 7.19 -13.16
C PRO A 203 -14.53 6.00 -12.39
N VAL A 204 -15.85 5.96 -12.24
CA VAL A 204 -16.54 4.82 -11.63
C VAL A 204 -16.26 3.64 -12.55
N LEU A 205 -15.49 2.66 -12.05
CA LEU A 205 -15.12 1.47 -12.80
C LEU A 205 -16.40 0.73 -13.22
N LYS A 206 -16.62 0.63 -14.54
CA LYS A 206 -17.77 -0.10 -15.09
C LYS A 206 -17.35 -1.54 -15.34
N VAL A 207 -17.63 -2.39 -14.34
CA VAL A 207 -17.37 -3.83 -14.41
C VAL A 207 -18.68 -4.58 -14.62
N ASN A 208 -18.75 -5.40 -15.66
CA ASN A 208 -19.90 -6.22 -16.01
C ASN A 208 -19.50 -7.70 -15.97
N CYS A 209 -20.10 -8.47 -15.07
CA CYS A 209 -19.82 -9.91 -14.93
C CYS A 209 -21.13 -10.69 -14.92
N ILE A 210 -21.13 -11.85 -15.58
CA ILE A 210 -22.29 -12.74 -15.61
C ILE A 210 -22.52 -13.34 -14.21
N ASP A 211 -23.77 -13.54 -13.81
CA ASP A 211 -24.14 -14.05 -12.49
C ASP A 211 -24.02 -15.58 -12.35
N ASP A 212 -23.16 -16.20 -13.17
CA ASP A 212 -22.91 -17.63 -13.14
C ASP A 212 -21.48 -17.88 -12.65
N ALA A 213 -21.34 -18.76 -11.66
CA ALA A 213 -20.04 -19.19 -11.17
C ALA A 213 -19.36 -20.14 -12.15
N SER A 214 -18.10 -19.88 -12.46
CA SER A 214 -17.20 -20.86 -13.03
C SER A 214 -16.72 -21.86 -11.96
N ALA A 215 -16.01 -22.91 -12.37
CA ALA A 215 -15.31 -23.79 -11.44
C ALA A 215 -13.87 -23.33 -11.11
N ILE A 216 -13.51 -22.11 -11.53
CA ILE A 216 -12.17 -21.55 -11.40
C ILE A 216 -12.14 -20.53 -10.26
N ALA A 217 -11.23 -20.71 -9.31
CA ALA A 217 -10.99 -19.71 -8.27
C ALA A 217 -10.32 -18.46 -8.87
N SER A 218 -10.69 -17.28 -8.39
CA SER A 218 -10.08 -16.01 -8.86
C SER A 218 -8.56 -15.99 -8.73
N THR A 219 -8.03 -16.67 -7.72
CA THR A 219 -6.59 -16.77 -7.48
C THR A 219 -5.84 -17.54 -8.57
N VAL A 220 -6.49 -18.41 -9.34
CA VAL A 220 -5.87 -19.08 -10.49
C VAL A 220 -5.67 -18.10 -11.65
N PHE A 221 -6.59 -17.14 -11.81
CA PHE A 221 -6.59 -16.19 -12.92
C PHE A 221 -5.62 -15.03 -12.72
N SER A 222 -5.47 -14.54 -11.48
CA SER A 222 -4.62 -13.38 -11.15
C SER A 222 -3.50 -13.68 -10.16
N SER A 223 -2.99 -14.92 -10.08
CA SER A 223 -1.82 -15.21 -9.24
C SER A 223 -0.53 -14.71 -9.88
N ASP A 224 0.43 -14.30 -9.05
CA ASP A 224 1.80 -13.96 -9.46
C ASP A 224 2.50 -15.07 -10.25
N ASN A 225 2.06 -16.32 -10.05
CA ASN A 225 2.62 -17.51 -10.71
C ASN A 225 1.88 -17.88 -12.01
N ASN A 226 0.63 -17.45 -12.18
CA ASN A 226 -0.22 -17.78 -13.32
C ASN A 226 -1.02 -16.53 -13.75
N CYS A 227 -0.34 -15.57 -14.37
CA CYS A 227 -0.99 -14.44 -15.03
C CYS A 227 -1.46 -14.88 -16.43
N ILE A 228 -2.66 -15.47 -16.51
CA ILE A 228 -3.22 -16.03 -17.76
C ILE A 228 -3.23 -15.00 -18.90
N TYR A 229 -3.43 -13.73 -18.56
CA TYR A 229 -3.55 -12.61 -19.48
C TYR A 229 -2.23 -11.91 -19.83
N ASP A 230 -1.08 -12.28 -19.25
CA ASP A 230 0.17 -11.52 -19.45
C ASP A 230 0.61 -11.51 -20.93
N THR A 231 0.60 -12.68 -21.59
CA THR A 231 0.89 -12.79 -23.02
C THR A 231 -0.12 -11.97 -23.84
N PHE A 232 -1.40 -12.08 -23.50
CA PHE A 232 -2.49 -11.34 -24.15
C PHE A 232 -2.32 -9.83 -24.05
N CYS A 233 -2.01 -9.32 -22.86
CA CYS A 233 -1.84 -7.89 -22.64
C CYS A 233 -0.73 -7.28 -23.48
N ARG A 234 0.39 -7.99 -23.70
CA ARG A 234 1.44 -7.52 -24.61
C ARG A 234 0.95 -7.40 -26.06
N GLY A 235 0.06 -8.28 -26.49
CA GLY A 235 -0.59 -8.23 -27.79
C GLY A 235 -1.64 -7.12 -27.88
N ALA A 236 -2.48 -6.98 -26.85
CA ALA A 236 -3.58 -6.03 -26.82
C ALA A 236 -3.11 -4.56 -26.77
N THR A 237 -2.11 -4.23 -25.95
CA THR A 237 -1.58 -2.86 -25.82
C THR A 237 -1.07 -2.28 -27.14
N ASN A 238 -0.65 -3.13 -28.08
CA ASN A 238 -0.15 -2.71 -29.39
C ASN A 238 -1.19 -2.86 -30.51
N ASN A 239 -2.37 -3.41 -30.23
CA ASN A 239 -3.39 -3.67 -31.23
C ASN A 239 -4.46 -2.58 -31.23
N ARG A 240 -4.56 -1.86 -32.35
CA ARG A 240 -5.58 -0.82 -32.59
C ARG A 240 -6.93 -1.40 -33.02
N ASN A 241 -7.02 -2.71 -33.21
CA ASN A 241 -8.23 -3.43 -33.58
C ASN A 241 -8.65 -4.37 -32.44
N SER A 242 -9.87 -4.91 -32.54
CA SER A 242 -10.33 -5.97 -31.65
C SER A 242 -9.39 -7.17 -31.67
N LEU A 243 -9.15 -7.75 -30.49
CA LEU A 243 -8.31 -8.93 -30.30
C LEU A 243 -9.06 -9.98 -29.50
N HIS A 244 -9.00 -11.23 -29.95
CA HIS A 244 -9.65 -12.37 -29.31
C HIS A 244 -8.66 -13.54 -29.25
N TRP A 245 -8.19 -13.91 -28.07
CA TRP A 245 -7.23 -14.99 -27.88
C TRP A 245 -7.79 -16.10 -27.01
N MET A 246 -7.38 -17.34 -27.29
CA MET A 246 -7.64 -18.50 -26.44
C MET A 246 -6.35 -18.85 -25.71
N ALA A 247 -6.41 -18.92 -24.39
CA ALA A 247 -5.29 -19.29 -23.54
C ALA A 247 -5.67 -20.42 -22.58
N ASN A 248 -4.73 -21.30 -22.25
CA ASN A 248 -4.90 -22.24 -21.15
C ASN A 248 -4.65 -21.58 -19.78
N VAL A 249 -4.86 -22.33 -18.69
CA VAL A 249 -4.61 -21.89 -17.30
C VAL A 249 -3.18 -21.39 -17.01
N PHE A 250 -2.23 -21.64 -17.91
CA PHE A 250 -0.84 -21.16 -17.78
C PHE A 250 -0.56 -19.93 -18.67
N GLY A 251 -1.57 -19.37 -19.33
CA GLY A 251 -1.43 -18.25 -20.25
C GLY A 251 -0.78 -18.60 -21.60
N ASN A 252 -0.68 -19.89 -21.95
CA ASN A 252 -0.21 -20.30 -23.27
C ASN A 252 -1.38 -20.32 -24.26
N LEU A 253 -1.14 -19.83 -25.47
CA LEU A 253 -2.15 -19.79 -26.53
C LEU A 253 -2.55 -21.20 -26.97
N THR A 254 -3.86 -21.46 -27.02
CA THR A 254 -4.44 -22.72 -27.48
C THR A 254 -5.19 -22.49 -28.78
N GLY A 255 -4.47 -22.46 -29.91
CA GLY A 255 -5.03 -22.23 -31.24
C GLY A 255 -3.96 -21.90 -32.29
N VAL A 256 -4.35 -21.80 -33.56
CA VAL A 256 -3.47 -21.35 -34.64
C VAL A 256 -3.20 -19.86 -34.41
N GLU A 257 -1.97 -19.51 -34.02
CA GLU A 257 -1.55 -18.13 -33.87
C GLU A 257 -1.82 -17.33 -35.16
N PRO A 258 -2.37 -16.12 -35.10
CA PRO A 258 -2.44 -15.25 -36.27
C PRO A 258 -1.04 -14.80 -36.66
N GLY A 259 -0.34 -15.62 -37.45
CA GLY A 259 0.69 -15.25 -38.45
C GLY A 259 1.85 -14.33 -38.04
N GLY A 260 2.16 -14.14 -36.76
CA GLY A 260 3.21 -13.23 -36.29
C GLY A 260 4.27 -13.93 -35.46
N ASN A 261 5.50 -14.02 -35.95
CA ASN A 261 6.66 -14.54 -35.23
C ASN A 261 7.01 -13.64 -34.02
N TRP A 262 6.36 -13.83 -32.88
CA TRP A 262 6.70 -13.15 -31.62
C TRP A 262 7.45 -14.12 -30.70
N ARG A 263 8.77 -13.97 -30.62
CA ARG A 263 9.59 -14.74 -29.66
C ARG A 263 9.41 -14.17 -28.25
N ILE A 264 8.56 -14.80 -27.45
CA ILE A 264 8.35 -14.45 -26.04
C ILE A 264 9.44 -15.09 -25.17
N ARG A 265 10.21 -14.28 -24.44
CA ARG A 265 11.12 -14.76 -23.38
C ARG A 265 10.31 -15.02 -22.09
N ARG A 266 10.35 -16.25 -21.58
CA ARG A 266 9.90 -16.59 -20.22
C ARG A 266 10.75 -15.82 -19.20
N ARG A 267 10.11 -15.18 -18.23
CA ARG A 267 10.78 -14.82 -16.97
C ARG A 267 10.64 -16.02 -16.03
N SER A 268 11.77 -16.53 -15.54
CA SER A 268 11.77 -17.43 -14.38
C SER A 268 11.81 -16.58 -13.10
N ASP A 269 11.16 -17.12 -12.09
CA ASP A 269 11.34 -16.84 -10.66
C ASP A 269 10.67 -15.60 -10.08
N ARG A 270 9.48 -15.81 -9.50
CA ARG A 270 9.05 -15.19 -8.24
C ARG A 270 8.33 -16.25 -7.41
N PHE A 271 8.78 -16.44 -6.17
CA PHE A 271 8.21 -17.38 -5.19
C PHE A 271 7.64 -16.59 -4.00
N LEU A 272 6.70 -17.26 -3.30
CA LEU A 272 6.04 -16.94 -2.02
C LEU A 272 4.65 -16.29 -2.10
N GLY A 273 3.68 -17.07 -2.57
CA GLY A 273 2.24 -16.89 -2.29
C GLY A 273 1.64 -18.18 -1.71
N LYS A 274 0.55 -18.07 -0.93
CA LYS A 274 -0.17 -19.20 -0.28
C LYS A 274 -0.58 -20.27 -1.31
N ARG A 275 -0.51 -21.54 -0.91
CA ARG A 275 -0.92 -22.69 -1.73
C ARG A 275 -2.44 -22.78 -1.84
N ASP A 276 -2.99 -22.10 -2.83
CA ASP A 276 -4.29 -22.47 -3.40
C ASP A 276 -4.15 -23.66 -4.37
N VAL A 277 -5.29 -24.19 -4.82
CA VAL A 277 -5.38 -25.31 -5.78
C VAL A 277 -4.46 -25.00 -6.97
N GLY A 278 -3.40 -25.79 -7.12
CA GLY A 278 -2.41 -25.56 -8.17
C GLY A 278 -3.03 -25.65 -9.56
N PRO A 279 -2.57 -24.83 -10.53
CA PRO A 279 -3.10 -24.81 -11.91
C PRO A 279 -3.00 -26.17 -12.61
N GLU A 280 -2.13 -27.06 -12.12
CA GLU A 280 -1.96 -28.44 -12.59
C GLU A 280 -3.24 -29.28 -12.50
N GLN A 281 -4.16 -28.94 -11.59
CA GLN A 281 -5.45 -29.63 -11.48
C GLN A 281 -6.50 -29.09 -12.46
N LEU A 282 -6.19 -28.00 -13.16
CA LEU A 282 -7.09 -27.25 -14.03
C LEU A 282 -6.60 -27.22 -15.48
N THR A 283 -5.67 -28.12 -15.86
CA THR A 283 -5.00 -28.15 -17.17
C THR A 283 -5.94 -28.19 -18.38
N ASN A 284 -7.15 -28.70 -18.22
CA ASN A 284 -8.13 -28.78 -19.30
C ASN A 284 -8.95 -27.50 -19.50
N TRP A 285 -8.82 -26.51 -18.61
CA TRP A 285 -9.58 -25.27 -18.71
C TRP A 285 -8.93 -24.27 -19.64
N GLN A 286 -9.77 -23.58 -20.41
CA GLN A 286 -9.37 -22.53 -21.33
C GLN A 286 -10.09 -21.22 -21.03
N PHE A 287 -9.45 -20.12 -21.40
CA PHE A 287 -9.93 -18.76 -21.25
C PHE A 287 -9.90 -18.11 -22.62
N LYS A 288 -11.03 -17.57 -23.02
CA LYS A 288 -11.09 -16.59 -24.09
C LYS A 288 -10.80 -15.22 -23.47
N LEU A 289 -9.84 -14.50 -24.02
CA LEU A 289 -9.46 -13.14 -23.62
C LEU A 289 -9.75 -12.18 -24.77
N ASP A 290 -10.44 -11.10 -24.46
CA ASP A 290 -11.02 -10.19 -25.43
C ASP A 290 -10.58 -8.74 -25.17
N TRP A 291 -10.28 -8.00 -26.23
CA TRP A 291 -10.02 -6.57 -26.24
C TRP A 291 -10.80 -5.93 -27.36
N THR A 292 -11.52 -4.84 -27.06
CA THR A 292 -12.25 -4.05 -28.05
C THR A 292 -12.04 -2.56 -27.78
N PRO A 293 -11.36 -1.81 -28.67
CA PRO A 293 -11.18 -0.36 -28.50
C PRO A 293 -12.52 0.39 -28.70
N VAL A 294 -12.72 1.50 -27.98
CA VAL A 294 -13.95 2.31 -28.05
C VAL A 294 -13.86 3.38 -29.16
N THR A 295 -12.66 3.89 -29.46
CA THR A 295 -12.43 4.98 -30.41
C THR A 295 -11.75 4.52 -31.70
N ASP A 296 -12.16 5.10 -32.84
CA ASP A 296 -11.46 5.05 -34.12
C ASP A 296 -11.18 6.50 -34.59
N PRO A 297 -9.92 6.98 -34.55
CA PRO A 297 -8.70 6.24 -34.22
C PRO A 297 -8.53 6.00 -32.72
N PHE A 298 -7.95 4.85 -32.38
CA PHE A 298 -7.59 4.49 -31.01
C PHE A 298 -6.58 5.47 -30.40
N ASP A 299 -6.89 6.01 -29.22
CA ASP A 299 -6.00 6.84 -28.41
C ASP A 299 -5.71 6.17 -27.05
N SER A 300 -4.47 5.72 -26.87
CA SER A 300 -4.02 5.09 -25.62
C SER A 300 -3.98 6.05 -24.42
N SER A 301 -3.99 7.36 -24.64
CA SER A 301 -3.97 8.35 -23.55
C SER A 301 -5.32 8.47 -22.84
N GLU A 302 -6.40 7.97 -23.45
CA GLU A 302 -7.74 7.89 -22.84
C GLU A 302 -7.90 6.66 -21.93
N CYS A 303 -6.91 5.76 -21.90
CA CYS A 303 -6.93 4.59 -21.03
C CYS A 303 -6.63 5.02 -19.57
N TYR A 304 -7.58 4.83 -18.66
CA TYR A 304 -7.33 5.05 -17.22
C TYR A 304 -6.90 3.77 -16.47
N LEU A 305 -6.95 2.60 -17.12
CA LEU A 305 -6.34 1.36 -16.66
C LEU A 305 -5.54 0.71 -17.78
N ASP A 306 -4.38 0.13 -17.43
CA ASP A 306 -3.66 -0.75 -18.33
C ASP A 306 -4.24 -2.18 -18.32
N CYS A 307 -3.87 -2.99 -19.31
CA CYS A 307 -4.41 -4.34 -19.48
C CYS A 307 -4.18 -5.26 -18.27
N PRO A 308 -2.94 -5.37 -17.71
CA PRO A 308 -2.73 -6.20 -16.53
C PRO A 308 -3.60 -5.77 -15.35
N THR A 309 -3.65 -4.47 -15.06
CA THR A 309 -4.45 -3.92 -13.96
C THR A 309 -5.94 -4.18 -14.18
N ALA A 310 -6.42 -4.05 -15.41
CA ALA A 310 -7.83 -4.31 -15.75
C ALA A 310 -8.24 -5.77 -15.44
N PHE A 311 -7.40 -6.74 -15.76
CA PHE A 311 -7.67 -8.14 -15.44
C PHE A 311 -7.52 -8.47 -13.95
N GLU A 312 -6.59 -7.83 -13.24
CA GLU A 312 -6.50 -7.93 -11.78
C GLU A 312 -7.76 -7.39 -11.10
N VAL A 313 -8.26 -6.23 -11.54
CA VAL A 313 -9.53 -5.66 -11.06
C VAL A 313 -10.68 -6.63 -11.34
N LEU A 314 -10.76 -7.21 -12.55
CA LEU A 314 -11.77 -8.23 -12.87
C LEU A 314 -11.67 -9.47 -11.98
N ALA A 315 -10.47 -9.89 -11.58
CA ALA A 315 -10.27 -11.04 -10.71
C ALA A 315 -10.59 -10.75 -9.24
N GLN A 316 -10.56 -9.49 -8.82
CA GLN A 316 -10.77 -9.10 -7.42
C GLN A 316 -12.17 -8.54 -7.17
N THR A 317 -12.80 -7.95 -8.17
CA THR A 317 -14.14 -7.34 -8.08
C THR A 317 -15.19 -8.39 -7.69
N PRO A 318 -15.95 -8.22 -6.58
CA PRO A 318 -16.88 -9.24 -6.07
C PRO A 318 -17.91 -9.74 -7.07
N GLN A 319 -18.41 -8.88 -7.97
CA GLN A 319 -19.31 -9.24 -9.07
C GLN A 319 -18.72 -10.32 -9.99
N CYS A 320 -17.39 -10.48 -9.98
CA CYS A 320 -16.63 -11.33 -10.87
C CYS A 320 -15.84 -12.39 -10.11
N SER A 321 -15.59 -12.24 -8.81
CA SER A 321 -14.63 -13.05 -8.04
C SER A 321 -15.24 -13.81 -6.86
N GLN A 322 -16.48 -13.48 -6.46
CA GLN A 322 -17.15 -14.08 -5.32
C GLN A 322 -18.44 -14.79 -5.74
N ARG A 323 -18.33 -15.65 -6.75
CA ARG A 323 -19.44 -16.48 -7.22
C ARG A 323 -19.41 -17.87 -6.59
N GLY A 324 -20.58 -18.53 -6.58
CA GLY A 324 -20.77 -19.88 -6.02
C GLY A 324 -20.96 -19.92 -4.50
N ASP A 325 -20.87 -21.12 -3.92
CA ASP A 325 -21.18 -21.42 -2.51
C ASP A 325 -20.12 -20.90 -1.49
N GLY A 326 -19.65 -19.66 -1.66
CA GLY A 326 -18.69 -19.02 -0.75
C GLY A 326 -17.22 -19.39 -0.97
N LYS A 327 -16.89 -20.00 -2.12
CA LYS A 327 -15.51 -20.45 -2.44
C LYS A 327 -14.67 -19.44 -3.24
N GLY A 328 -15.16 -18.22 -3.46
CA GLY A 328 -14.41 -17.22 -4.25
C GLY A 328 -14.20 -17.65 -5.71
N MET A 329 -15.21 -18.26 -6.33
CA MET A 329 -15.13 -18.65 -7.73
C MET A 329 -15.33 -17.43 -8.63
N MET A 330 -14.64 -17.43 -9.76
CA MET A 330 -14.85 -16.42 -10.78
C MET A 330 -16.20 -16.57 -11.45
N SER A 331 -16.73 -15.48 -11.97
CA SER A 331 -17.80 -15.50 -12.97
C SER A 331 -17.34 -16.28 -14.22
N ILE A 332 -18.28 -16.88 -14.95
CA ILE A 332 -18.00 -17.49 -16.26
C ILE A 332 -17.45 -16.44 -17.24
N SER A 333 -17.83 -15.17 -17.13
CA SER A 333 -17.25 -14.11 -17.95
C SER A 333 -17.36 -12.75 -17.29
N GLY A 334 -16.38 -11.90 -17.56
CA GLY A 334 -16.35 -10.53 -17.08
C GLY A 334 -15.77 -9.57 -18.10
N GLN A 335 -16.20 -8.32 -18.03
CA GLN A 335 -15.74 -7.21 -18.86
C GLN A 335 -15.54 -5.95 -18.03
N ILE A 336 -14.53 -5.17 -18.38
CA ILE A 336 -14.21 -3.89 -17.75
C ILE A 336 -13.94 -2.84 -18.82
N ASP A 337 -14.64 -1.72 -18.71
CA ASP A 337 -14.35 -0.49 -19.44
C ASP A 337 -13.08 0.14 -18.83
N VAL A 338 -12.13 0.52 -19.67
CA VAL A 338 -10.87 1.17 -19.25
C VAL A 338 -10.71 2.57 -19.85
N GLY A 339 -11.78 3.15 -20.40
CA GLY A 339 -11.83 4.45 -21.04
C GLY A 339 -11.62 4.36 -22.55
N CYS A 340 -10.44 3.88 -22.95
CA CYS A 340 -10.08 3.72 -24.36
C CYS A 340 -10.63 2.44 -25.02
N GLY A 341 -11.27 1.56 -24.25
CA GLY A 341 -11.72 0.25 -24.72
C GLY A 341 -12.31 -0.62 -23.61
N THR A 342 -12.57 -1.88 -23.96
CA THR A 342 -13.09 -2.89 -23.04
C THR A 342 -12.21 -4.14 -23.08
N PHE A 343 -11.75 -4.56 -21.91
CA PHE A 343 -11.13 -5.87 -21.72
C PHE A 343 -12.17 -6.86 -21.21
N GLY A 344 -12.05 -8.13 -21.61
CA GLY A 344 -12.92 -9.18 -21.12
C GLY A 344 -12.28 -10.55 -21.08
N TYR A 345 -12.88 -11.44 -20.28
CA TYR A 345 -12.58 -12.86 -20.27
C TYR A 345 -13.86 -13.69 -20.36
N THR A 346 -13.73 -14.91 -20.87
CA THR A 346 -14.74 -15.97 -20.75
C THR A 346 -14.06 -17.29 -20.44
N VAL A 347 -14.52 -18.00 -19.42
CA VAL A 347 -14.06 -19.34 -19.05
C VAL A 347 -14.75 -20.36 -19.96
N THR A 348 -14.00 -20.95 -20.87
CA THR A 348 -14.52 -21.85 -21.91
C THR A 348 -14.28 -23.32 -21.54
N GLY A 349 -14.83 -23.76 -20.40
CA GLY A 349 -14.97 -25.17 -20.02
C GLY A 349 -13.71 -26.07 -20.14
N ILE A 350 -13.95 -27.38 -20.12
CA ILE A 350 -12.93 -28.42 -20.37
C ILE A 350 -12.78 -28.57 -21.88
N ALA A 351 -11.58 -28.34 -22.43
CA ALA A 351 -11.28 -28.72 -23.80
C ALA A 351 -11.34 -30.25 -23.91
N ILE A 352 -12.41 -30.76 -24.51
CA ILE A 352 -12.51 -32.18 -24.85
C ILE A 352 -11.62 -32.37 -26.08
N SER A 353 -10.40 -32.86 -25.87
CA SER A 353 -9.47 -33.24 -26.94
C SER A 353 -9.95 -34.46 -27.70
#